data_AF-A0A2T0SZS9-F1
#
_entry.id   AF-A0A2T0SZS9-F1
#
_cell.length_a   1.000
_cell.length_b   1.000
_cell.length_c   1.000
_cell.angle_alpha   90.00
_cell.angle_beta   90.00
_cell.angle_gamma   90.00
#
_symmetry.space_group_name_H-M   'P 1'
#
loop_
_entity.id
_entity.type
_entity.pdbx_description
1 polymer ?
#
loop_
_entity_poly.entity_id
_entity_poly.type
_entity_poly.pdbx_seq_one_letter_code
_entity_poly.pdbx_strand_id
1 'polypeptide(L)'
;MLSAVLPRSHRGRVLAAGALLDAVATGLYQAVATLYFVQHVGIPAASVGLALTLANTFGLLVPMPVARLTRRIGVTRVYVALLVLRGVGMAGYVLVDGYWRYLLVTAFFTAASRAALPLLQVLVGQMEGEGDRTRTMASMRTVNNIGLATGFFFAAGVQLFQSRLAYQVLFLVGGIAFALVSFVTVAATRGIEGRDAAVPDKEKRPRTVYRDGRFMVVAVANAALLLHDSMLFILIPLWVVQRAGLSPTASSVLLMLNTAITVLIQVRLAKYGKGFGGAMRLLRWSVVALATASLFLGSAGSGGDTWVLVALLAAAVVLLTVGENLHAIAGWELSFLLSAPEQRAQYLSLFSLGYTGQLIVGPVLMTSVVLPWGMPGLLVMILVFVLAAVATSIAVRGHSAVREAEVRA
;
A
#
# COMPACT_ATOMS: atom_id res chain seq x y z
N MET A 1 21.13 7.32 17.77
CA MET A 1 20.20 6.57 16.89
C MET A 1 19.35 7.49 16.01
N LEU A 2 18.74 8.57 16.53
CA LEU A 2 17.93 9.53 15.74
C LEU A 2 18.69 10.24 14.59
N SER A 3 19.97 10.54 14.78
CA SER A 3 20.85 11.14 13.74
C SER A 3 21.14 10.21 12.55
N ALA A 4 20.97 8.90 12.72
CA ALA A 4 21.09 7.92 11.64
C ALA A 4 19.81 7.88 10.77
N VAL A 5 18.65 8.15 11.39
CA VAL A 5 17.32 8.04 10.78
C VAL A 5 16.85 9.34 10.13
N LEU A 6 17.29 10.52 10.60
CA LEU A 6 16.84 11.80 10.03
C LEU A 6 17.71 12.29 8.85
N PRO A 7 17.12 12.96 7.84
CA PRO A 7 17.88 13.57 6.75
C PRO A 7 18.91 14.60 7.25
N ARG A 8 20.03 14.74 6.52
CA ARG A 8 21.11 15.67 6.91
C ARG A 8 20.69 17.12 6.75
N SER A 9 20.06 17.43 5.61
CA SER A 9 19.65 18.79 5.26
C SER A 9 18.48 19.25 6.14
N HIS A 10 18.44 20.55 6.44
CA HIS A 10 17.31 21.15 7.15
C HIS A 10 15.99 20.92 6.39
N ARG A 11 16.00 21.12 5.07
CA ARG A 11 14.84 20.92 4.19
C ARG A 11 14.34 19.48 4.18
N GLY A 12 15.26 18.51 4.13
CA GLY A 12 14.96 17.09 4.24
C GLY A 12 14.30 16.74 5.57
N ARG A 13 14.73 17.33 6.69
CA ARG A 13 14.07 17.14 8.00
C ARG A 13 12.65 17.71 8.02
N VAL A 14 12.44 18.89 7.44
CA VAL A 14 11.10 19.49 7.32
C VAL A 14 10.17 18.60 6.49
N LEU A 15 10.65 18.04 5.37
CA LEU A 15 9.88 17.07 4.58
C LEU A 15 9.64 15.76 5.29
N ALA A 16 10.60 15.27 6.07
CA ALA A 16 10.41 14.08 6.90
C ALA A 16 9.31 14.32 7.93
N ALA A 17 9.26 15.50 8.56
CA ALA A 17 8.15 15.88 9.46
C ALA A 17 6.81 15.95 8.70
N GLY A 18 6.78 16.50 7.48
CA GLY A 18 5.61 16.47 6.62
C GLY A 18 5.17 15.05 6.25
N ALA A 19 6.11 14.17 5.90
CA ALA A 19 5.84 12.77 5.58
C ALA A 19 5.34 11.98 6.79
N LEU A 20 5.81 12.30 8.01
CA LEU A 20 5.27 11.74 9.25
C LEU A 20 3.79 12.07 9.38
N LEU A 21 3.44 13.35 9.24
CA LEU A 21 2.06 13.82 9.39
C LEU A 21 1.14 13.27 8.29
N ASP A 22 1.64 13.18 7.05
CA ASP A 22 0.94 12.52 5.94
C ASP A 22 0.65 11.04 6.24
N ALA A 23 1.64 10.33 6.77
CA ALA A 23 1.51 8.93 7.14
C ALA A 23 0.58 8.72 8.34
N VAL A 24 0.59 9.61 9.34
CA VAL A 24 -0.38 9.58 10.45
C VAL A 24 -1.81 9.71 9.92
N ALA A 25 -2.08 10.71 9.08
CA ALA A 25 -3.41 10.91 8.49
C ALA A 25 -3.84 9.72 7.61
N THR A 26 -2.90 9.13 6.87
CA THR A 26 -3.14 7.96 6.02
C THR A 26 -3.44 6.71 6.85
N GLY A 27 -2.68 6.43 7.91
CA GLY A 27 -2.88 5.28 8.77
C GLY A 27 -4.20 5.37 9.53
N LEU A 28 -4.51 6.57 10.03
CA LEU A 28 -5.80 6.90 10.63
C LEU A 28 -6.96 6.57 9.68
N TYR A 29 -6.91 7.03 8.42
CA TYR A 29 -7.92 6.69 7.40
C TYR A 29 -8.03 5.18 7.16
N GLN A 30 -6.90 4.50 6.96
CA GLN A 30 -6.86 3.07 6.67
C GLN A 30 -7.47 2.22 7.80
N ALA A 31 -7.25 2.60 9.06
CA ALA A 31 -7.80 1.86 10.20
C ALA A 31 -9.30 2.09 10.42
N VAL A 32 -9.84 3.26 10.06
CA VAL A 32 -11.24 3.59 10.39
C VAL A 32 -12.21 3.55 9.22
N ALA A 33 -11.76 3.84 7.99
CA ALA A 33 -12.67 4.26 6.92
C ALA A 33 -13.68 3.16 6.60
N THR A 34 -13.18 1.95 6.30
CA THR A 34 -14.01 0.78 5.98
C THR A 34 -15.03 0.50 7.08
N LEU A 35 -14.59 0.50 8.35
CA LEU A 35 -15.46 0.24 9.50
C LEU A 35 -16.53 1.33 9.68
N TYR A 36 -16.14 2.60 9.59
CA TYR A 36 -17.06 3.73 9.74
C TYR A 36 -18.20 3.69 8.72
N PHE A 37 -17.88 3.51 7.43
CA PHE A 37 -18.90 3.52 6.38
C PHE A 37 -19.84 2.32 6.46
N VAL A 38 -19.34 1.17 6.91
CA VAL A 38 -20.17 -0.03 7.07
C VAL A 38 -21.02 0.03 8.34
N GLN A 39 -20.46 0.43 9.47
CA GLN A 39 -21.14 0.34 10.77
C GLN A 39 -21.97 1.57 11.14
N HIS A 40 -21.48 2.77 10.82
CA HIS A 40 -22.11 4.03 11.26
C HIS A 40 -22.90 4.74 10.16
N VAL A 41 -22.48 4.59 8.91
CA VAL A 41 -23.24 5.12 7.75
C VAL A 41 -24.19 4.07 7.18
N GLY A 42 -23.95 2.79 7.43
CA GLY A 42 -24.82 1.69 6.98
C GLY A 42 -24.64 1.32 5.51
N ILE A 43 -23.51 1.64 4.90
CA ILE A 43 -23.21 1.26 3.52
C ILE A 43 -22.81 -0.23 3.51
N PRO A 44 -23.45 -1.09 2.70
CA PRO A 44 -23.07 -2.50 2.62
C PRO A 44 -21.59 -2.67 2.27
N ALA A 45 -20.92 -3.65 2.89
CA ALA A 45 -19.49 -3.90 2.66
C ALA A 45 -19.17 -4.10 1.16
N ALA A 46 -20.02 -4.84 0.43
CA ALA A 46 -19.89 -5.02 -1.01
C ALA A 46 -19.90 -3.70 -1.79
N SER A 47 -20.77 -2.76 -1.40
CA SER A 47 -20.83 -1.41 -1.99
C SER A 47 -19.57 -0.61 -1.64
N VAL A 48 -19.06 -0.72 -0.41
CA VAL A 48 -17.78 -0.09 -0.03
C VAL A 48 -16.63 -0.60 -0.91
N GLY A 49 -16.54 -1.91 -1.11
CA GLY A 49 -15.57 -2.52 -2.01
C GLY A 49 -15.69 -2.01 -3.45
N LEU A 50 -16.91 -1.96 -4.00
CA LEU A 50 -17.17 -1.42 -5.34
C LEU A 50 -16.75 0.05 -5.48
N ALA A 51 -17.04 0.88 -4.48
CA ALA A 51 -16.64 2.28 -4.51
C ALA A 51 -15.12 2.45 -4.48
N LEU A 52 -14.40 1.65 -3.69
CA LEU A 52 -12.94 1.61 -3.68
C LEU A 52 -12.38 1.14 -5.03
N THR A 53 -12.99 0.12 -5.65
CA THR A 53 -12.64 -0.36 -6.99
C THR A 53 -12.78 0.75 -8.05
N LEU A 54 -13.93 1.44 -8.06
CA LEU A 54 -14.17 2.56 -8.98
C LEU A 54 -13.21 3.72 -8.71
N ALA A 55 -13.02 4.10 -7.44
CA ALA A 55 -12.12 5.17 -7.04
C ALA A 55 -10.66 4.91 -7.45
N ASN A 56 -10.15 3.68 -7.29
CA ASN A 56 -8.81 3.32 -7.73
C ASN A 56 -8.70 3.26 -9.27
N THR A 57 -9.76 2.83 -9.96
CA THR A 57 -9.83 2.88 -11.43
C THR A 57 -9.73 4.31 -11.95
N PHE A 58 -10.52 5.24 -11.41
CA PHE A 58 -10.42 6.65 -11.75
C PHE A 58 -9.06 7.24 -11.35
N GLY A 59 -8.56 6.88 -10.17
CA GLY A 59 -7.26 7.31 -9.67
C GLY A 59 -6.07 6.89 -10.53
N LEU A 60 -6.20 5.87 -11.39
CA LEU A 60 -5.18 5.49 -12.36
C LEU A 60 -5.09 6.46 -13.55
N LEU A 61 -6.19 7.15 -13.88
CA LEU A 61 -6.26 8.06 -15.03
C LEU A 61 -5.69 9.46 -14.73
N VAL A 62 -5.55 9.81 -13.45
CA VAL A 62 -5.21 11.17 -12.98
C VAL A 62 -3.70 11.50 -12.96
N PRO A 63 -2.78 10.58 -12.60
CA PRO A 63 -1.36 10.89 -12.50
C PRO A 63 -0.74 11.43 -13.80
N MET A 64 -1.16 10.92 -14.97
CA MET A 64 -0.63 11.37 -16.27
C MET A 64 -0.98 12.84 -16.59
N PRO A 65 -2.27 13.26 -16.57
CA PRO A 65 -2.63 14.68 -16.68
C PRO A 65 -1.91 15.57 -15.66
N VAL A 66 -1.84 15.13 -14.41
CA VAL A 66 -1.17 15.89 -13.34
C VAL A 66 0.33 16.06 -13.61
N ALA A 67 1.01 15.01 -14.08
CA ALA A 67 2.41 15.09 -14.49
C ALA A 67 2.67 15.98 -15.73
N ARG A 68 1.63 16.27 -16.54
CA ARG A 68 1.73 17.31 -17.59
C ARG A 68 1.55 18.71 -17.00
N LEU A 69 0.66 18.84 -16.01
CA LEU A 69 0.41 20.11 -15.32
C LEU A 69 1.66 20.60 -14.57
N THR A 70 2.46 19.70 -13.99
CA THR A 70 3.73 20.06 -13.33
C THR A 70 4.72 20.78 -14.25
N ARG A 71 4.66 20.54 -15.56
CA ARG A 71 5.50 21.24 -16.55
C ARG A 71 5.11 22.70 -16.76
N ARG A 72 3.85 23.05 -16.49
CA ARG A 72 3.32 24.40 -16.71
C ARG A 72 3.43 25.28 -15.47
N ILE A 73 3.16 24.71 -14.30
CA ILE A 73 3.08 25.49 -13.04
C ILE A 73 4.06 25.03 -11.97
N GLY A 74 4.94 24.08 -12.27
CA GLY A 74 5.97 23.55 -11.36
C GLY A 74 5.47 22.42 -10.46
N VAL A 75 6.36 21.48 -10.15
CA VAL A 75 6.03 20.28 -9.34
C VAL A 75 5.59 20.62 -7.92
N THR A 76 6.23 21.61 -7.28
CA THR A 76 5.89 22.04 -5.92
C THR A 76 4.45 22.53 -5.81
N ARG A 77 4.03 23.42 -6.72
CA ARG A 77 2.69 24.02 -6.68
C ARG A 77 1.60 22.97 -6.91
N VAL A 78 1.83 22.06 -7.87
CA VAL A 78 0.92 20.94 -8.13
C VAL A 78 0.84 20.01 -6.92
N TYR A 79 1.97 19.62 -6.33
CA TYR A 79 1.98 18.72 -5.19
C TYR A 79 1.29 19.34 -3.97
N VAL A 80 1.54 20.62 -3.67
CA VAL A 80 0.85 21.37 -2.62
C VAL A 80 -0.66 21.42 -2.86
N ALA A 81 -1.09 21.70 -4.10
CA ALA A 81 -2.50 21.67 -4.46
C ALA A 81 -3.13 20.28 -4.22
N LEU A 82 -2.44 19.20 -4.60
CA LEU A 82 -2.92 17.84 -4.34
C LEU A 82 -3.01 17.53 -2.84
N LEU A 83 -2.09 18.02 -2.01
CA LEU A 83 -2.17 17.87 -0.56
C LEU A 83 -3.39 18.58 0.03
N VAL A 84 -3.68 19.80 -0.44
CA VAL A 84 -4.91 20.52 -0.07
C VAL A 84 -6.15 19.74 -0.52
N LEU A 85 -6.18 19.23 -1.75
CA LEU A 85 -7.29 18.42 -2.26
C LEU A 85 -7.47 17.12 -1.46
N ARG A 86 -6.39 16.46 -1.03
CA ARG A 86 -6.46 15.31 -0.11
C ARG A 86 -7.06 15.72 1.23
N GLY A 87 -6.67 16.88 1.77
CA GLY A 87 -7.24 17.43 3.00
C GLY A 87 -8.74 17.68 2.90
N VAL A 88 -9.18 18.33 1.80
CA VAL A 88 -10.59 18.56 1.50
C VAL A 88 -11.35 17.24 1.32
N GLY A 89 -10.76 16.27 0.61
CA GLY A 89 -11.36 14.96 0.41
C GLY A 89 -11.54 14.20 1.73
N MET A 90 -10.52 14.23 2.59
CA MET A 90 -10.60 13.60 3.91
C MET A 90 -11.68 14.26 4.78
N ALA A 91 -11.69 15.59 4.89
CA ALA A 91 -12.70 16.32 5.65
C ALA A 91 -14.11 16.12 5.08
N GLY A 92 -14.23 15.97 3.76
CA GLY A 92 -15.48 15.71 3.04
C GLY A 92 -16.18 14.43 3.47
N TYR A 93 -15.47 13.45 4.06
CA TYR A 93 -16.08 12.23 4.59
C TYR A 93 -17.11 12.48 5.71
N VAL A 94 -17.05 13.63 6.39
CA VAL A 94 -18.05 14.04 7.39
C VAL A 94 -19.45 14.23 6.76
N LEU A 95 -19.50 14.65 5.49
CA LEU A 95 -20.73 14.93 4.75
C LEU A 95 -21.37 13.68 4.12
N VAL A 96 -20.73 12.52 4.29
CA VAL A 96 -21.19 11.26 3.71
C VAL A 96 -22.28 10.66 4.59
N ASP A 97 -23.47 10.57 4.01
CA ASP A 97 -24.68 9.97 4.59
C ASP A 97 -25.25 8.82 3.73
N GLY A 98 -24.56 8.46 2.64
CA GLY A 98 -24.99 7.40 1.74
C GLY A 98 -23.96 7.06 0.67
N TYR A 99 -24.28 6.04 -0.13
CA TYR A 99 -23.35 5.44 -1.08
C TYR A 99 -22.80 6.42 -2.13
N TRP A 100 -23.64 7.25 -2.74
CA TRP A 100 -23.20 8.14 -3.81
C TRP A 100 -22.24 9.22 -3.33
N ARG A 101 -22.50 9.81 -2.15
CA ARG A 101 -21.56 10.76 -1.54
C ARG A 101 -20.26 10.06 -1.15
N TYR A 102 -20.34 8.84 -0.61
CA TYR A 102 -19.16 8.03 -0.31
C TYR A 102 -18.30 7.79 -1.56
N LEU A 103 -18.92 7.36 -2.67
CA LEU A 103 -18.25 7.12 -3.94
C LEU A 103 -17.56 8.39 -4.46
N LEU A 104 -18.27 9.52 -4.50
CA LEU A 104 -17.73 10.78 -5.02
C LEU A 104 -16.54 11.27 -4.19
N VAL A 105 -16.69 11.31 -2.86
CA VAL A 105 -15.61 11.75 -1.95
C VAL A 105 -14.42 10.80 -2.02
N THR A 106 -14.66 9.48 -2.06
CA THR A 106 -13.58 8.47 -2.15
C THR A 106 -12.86 8.51 -3.49
N ALA A 107 -13.59 8.67 -4.59
CA ALA A 107 -12.99 8.82 -5.92
C ALA A 107 -12.11 10.07 -5.98
N PHE A 108 -12.59 11.20 -5.46
CA PHE A 108 -11.84 12.44 -5.39
C PHE A 108 -10.59 12.32 -4.50
N PHE A 109 -10.74 11.81 -3.28
CA PHE A 109 -9.63 11.63 -2.34
C PHE A 109 -8.58 10.65 -2.89
N THR A 110 -9.01 9.55 -3.49
CA THR A 110 -8.12 8.55 -4.11
C THR A 110 -7.39 9.14 -5.30
N ALA A 111 -8.08 9.85 -6.20
CA ALA A 111 -7.47 10.52 -7.34
C ALA A 111 -6.35 11.49 -6.93
N ALA A 112 -6.63 12.35 -5.94
CA ALA A 112 -5.63 13.29 -5.43
C ALA A 112 -4.44 12.56 -4.79
N SER A 113 -4.70 11.49 -4.02
CA SER A 113 -3.67 10.68 -3.36
C SER A 113 -2.77 9.95 -4.38
N ARG A 114 -3.36 9.33 -5.41
CA ARG A 114 -2.60 8.62 -6.46
C ARG A 114 -1.73 9.55 -7.27
N ALA A 115 -2.19 10.76 -7.52
CA ALA A 115 -1.42 11.78 -8.23
C ALA A 115 -0.28 12.36 -7.37
N ALA A 116 -0.43 12.42 -6.04
CA ALA A 116 0.56 13.02 -5.14
C ALA A 116 1.81 12.14 -4.95
N LEU A 117 1.64 10.82 -4.84
CA LEU A 117 2.72 9.86 -4.57
C LEU A 117 3.96 10.01 -5.46
N PRO A 118 3.86 10.03 -6.81
CA PRO A 118 5.04 10.16 -7.67
C PRO A 118 5.69 11.55 -7.56
N LEU A 119 4.92 12.61 -7.28
CA LEU A 119 5.47 13.96 -7.20
C LEU A 119 6.33 14.16 -5.94
N LEU A 120 6.02 13.47 -4.84
CA LEU A 120 6.89 13.48 -3.66
C LEU A 120 8.30 12.94 -3.98
N GLN A 121 8.39 11.89 -4.79
CA GLN A 121 9.69 11.33 -5.22
C GLN A 121 10.49 12.33 -6.06
N VAL A 122 9.81 13.04 -6.97
CA VAL A 122 10.43 14.07 -7.82
C VAL A 122 10.92 15.24 -6.96
N LEU A 123 10.10 15.71 -6.02
CA LEU A 123 10.43 16.78 -5.10
C LEU A 123 11.67 16.45 -4.26
N VAL A 124 11.71 15.26 -3.64
CA VAL A 124 12.88 14.81 -2.87
C VAL A 124 14.13 14.77 -3.75
N GLY A 125 14.01 14.30 -4.99
CA GLY A 125 15.12 14.28 -5.95
C GLY A 125 15.62 15.65 -6.39
N GLN A 126 14.76 16.68 -6.40
CA GLN A 126 15.19 18.06 -6.69
C GLN A 126 15.90 18.74 -5.51
N MET A 127 15.57 18.31 -4.28
CA MET A 127 16.05 18.93 -3.04
C MET A 127 17.34 18.30 -2.52
N GLU A 128 17.50 17.00 -2.69
CA GLU A 128 18.67 16.23 -2.27
C GLU A 128 19.47 15.82 -3.52
N GLY A 129 20.78 16.11 -3.56
CA GLY A 129 21.65 15.62 -4.63
C GLY A 129 21.68 14.08 -4.67
N GLU A 130 22.15 13.49 -5.79
CA GLU A 130 22.09 12.04 -6.04
C GLU A 130 22.65 11.18 -4.90
N GLY A 131 23.70 11.65 -4.20
CA GLY A 131 24.33 10.93 -3.08
C GLY A 131 23.50 10.85 -1.79
N ASP A 132 22.68 11.86 -1.48
CA ASP A 132 21.88 11.91 -0.23
C ASP A 132 20.42 11.46 -0.43
N ARG A 133 19.93 11.41 -1.69
CA ARG A 133 18.56 10.99 -2.03
C ARG A 133 18.21 9.61 -1.47
N THR A 134 19.07 8.61 -1.65
CA THR A 134 18.82 7.23 -1.18
C THR A 134 18.65 7.19 0.34
N ARG A 135 19.47 7.96 1.06
CA ARG A 135 19.39 8.07 2.52
C ARG A 135 18.09 8.76 2.95
N THR A 136 17.75 9.88 2.34
CA THR A 136 16.50 10.61 2.63
C THR A 136 15.26 9.77 2.33
N MET A 137 15.29 8.97 1.26
CA MET A 137 14.22 8.02 0.93
C MET A 137 14.11 6.85 1.91
N ALA A 138 15.23 6.34 2.41
CA ALA A 138 15.22 5.34 3.48
C ALA A 138 14.63 5.94 4.78
N SER A 139 15.04 7.16 5.15
CA SER A 139 14.49 7.91 6.27
C SER A 139 12.98 8.10 6.15
N MET A 140 12.50 8.54 4.99
CA MET A 140 11.07 8.73 4.74
C MET A 140 10.27 7.43 4.88
N ARG A 141 10.82 6.29 4.46
CA ARG A 141 10.15 4.99 4.63
C ARG A 141 10.00 4.62 6.10
N THR A 142 11.05 4.80 6.90
CA THR A 142 10.99 4.58 8.35
C THR A 142 9.96 5.50 9.01
N VAL A 143 10.00 6.80 8.66
CA VAL A 143 9.06 7.79 9.16
C VAL A 143 7.61 7.46 8.76
N ASN A 144 7.39 6.97 7.55
CA ASN A 144 6.07 6.54 7.08
C ASN A 144 5.53 5.40 7.94
N ASN A 145 6.32 4.35 8.18
CA ASN A 145 5.89 3.23 9.04
C ASN A 145 5.57 3.68 10.47
N ILE A 146 6.37 4.60 11.04
CA ILE A 146 6.08 5.18 12.36
C ILE A 146 4.77 5.99 12.33
N GLY A 147 4.57 6.79 11.28
CA GLY A 147 3.36 7.59 11.10
C GLY A 147 2.12 6.71 10.96
N LEU A 148 2.16 5.66 10.13
CA LEU A 148 1.06 4.70 9.99
C LEU A 148 0.71 4.04 11.33
N ALA A 149 1.71 3.51 12.05
CA ALA A 149 1.50 2.91 13.36
C ALA A 149 0.90 3.89 14.38
N THR A 150 1.34 5.15 14.35
CA THR A 150 0.79 6.22 15.19
C THR A 150 -0.65 6.55 14.80
N GLY A 151 -0.97 6.58 13.51
CA GLY A 151 -2.34 6.73 13.01
C GLY A 151 -3.26 5.59 13.46
N PHE A 152 -2.78 4.35 13.39
CA PHE A 152 -3.51 3.18 13.91
C PHE A 152 -3.73 3.25 15.42
N PHE A 153 -2.75 3.73 16.19
CA PHE A 153 -2.90 3.94 17.63
C PHE A 153 -4.01 4.94 17.94
N PHE A 154 -4.02 6.10 17.27
CA PHE A 154 -5.10 7.09 17.45
C PHE A 154 -6.46 6.56 16.97
N ALA A 155 -6.48 5.81 15.87
CA ALA A 155 -7.69 5.15 15.40
C ALA A 155 -8.26 4.16 16.42
N ALA A 156 -7.39 3.36 17.06
CA ALA A 156 -7.78 2.46 18.16
C ALA A 156 -8.43 3.24 19.31
N GLY A 157 -7.83 4.36 19.73
CA GLY A 157 -8.39 5.22 20.77
C GLY A 157 -9.77 5.78 20.39
N VAL A 158 -9.95 6.22 19.14
CA VAL A 158 -11.25 6.72 18.66
C VAL A 158 -12.31 5.61 18.58
N GLN A 159 -11.91 4.41 18.17
CA GLN A 159 -12.80 3.25 18.07
C GLN A 159 -13.37 2.81 19.44
N LEU A 160 -12.70 3.12 20.55
CA LEU A 160 -13.22 2.87 21.91
C LEU A 160 -14.50 3.65 22.21
N PHE A 161 -14.67 4.84 21.61
CA PHE A 161 -15.86 5.67 21.85
C PHE A 161 -17.11 5.18 21.11
N GLN A 162 -16.95 4.30 20.10
CA GLN A 162 -18.04 3.77 19.26
C GLN A 162 -19.04 4.83 18.78
N SER A 163 -18.57 6.05 18.55
CA SER A 163 -19.41 7.22 18.29
C SER A 163 -19.13 7.79 16.91
N ARG A 164 -20.19 8.02 16.14
CA ARG A 164 -20.13 8.65 14.81
C ARG A 164 -19.35 9.97 14.84
N LEU A 165 -19.56 10.79 15.88
CA LEU A 165 -18.87 12.08 16.04
C LEU A 165 -17.36 11.88 16.17
N ALA A 166 -16.92 10.85 16.91
CA ALA A 166 -15.49 10.59 17.13
C ALA A 166 -14.77 10.26 15.80
N TYR A 167 -15.41 9.45 14.93
CA TYR A 167 -14.91 9.20 13.57
C TYR A 167 -14.91 10.46 12.68
N GLN A 168 -15.96 11.27 12.76
CA GLN A 168 -16.04 12.53 12.00
C GLN A 168 -14.94 13.52 12.41
N VAL A 169 -14.70 13.70 13.71
CA VAL A 169 -13.58 14.50 14.23
C VAL A 169 -12.26 13.97 13.70
N LEU A 170 -12.07 12.65 13.69
CA LEU A 170 -10.88 12.01 13.18
C LEU A 170 -10.65 12.29 11.67
N PHE A 171 -11.70 12.28 10.84
CA PHE A 171 -11.59 12.73 9.44
C PHE A 171 -11.25 14.21 9.30
N LEU A 172 -11.81 15.10 10.13
CA LEU A 172 -11.46 16.52 10.14
C LEU A 172 -10.00 16.73 10.54
N VAL A 173 -9.53 16.05 11.59
CA VAL A 173 -8.12 16.08 12.03
C VAL A 173 -7.20 15.57 10.92
N GLY A 174 -7.56 14.47 10.25
CA GLY A 174 -6.82 13.98 9.08
C GLY A 174 -6.80 14.99 7.92
N GLY A 175 -7.89 15.70 7.69
CA GLY A 175 -7.99 16.77 6.69
C GLY A 175 -7.07 17.95 7.01
N ILE A 176 -7.09 18.41 8.27
CA ILE A 176 -6.20 19.45 8.78
C ILE A 176 -4.73 19.01 8.68
N ALA A 177 -4.43 17.75 9.01
CA ALA A 177 -3.09 17.20 8.89
C ALA A 177 -2.56 17.33 7.45
N PHE A 178 -3.32 16.95 6.42
CA PHE A 178 -2.89 17.14 5.03
C PHE A 178 -2.72 18.62 4.64
N ALA A 179 -3.59 19.51 5.14
CA ALA A 179 -3.43 20.94 4.94
C ALA A 179 -2.13 21.48 5.58
N LEU A 180 -1.80 21.02 6.79
CA LEU A 180 -0.54 21.35 7.46
C LEU A 180 0.68 20.80 6.69
N VAL A 181 0.60 19.57 6.16
CA VAL A 181 1.67 19.02 5.28
C VAL A 181 1.88 19.91 4.06
N SER A 182 0.82 20.46 3.49
CA SER A 182 0.93 21.40 2.37
C SER A 182 1.72 22.67 2.75
N PHE A 183 1.46 23.25 3.93
CA PHE A 183 2.17 24.41 4.45
C PHE A 183 3.65 24.11 4.73
N VAL A 184 3.92 22.97 5.38
CA VAL A 184 5.27 22.47 5.65
C VAL A 184 6.05 22.27 4.35
N THR A 185 5.40 21.72 3.32
CA THR A 185 6.00 21.50 2.01
C THR A 185 6.36 22.82 1.33
N VAL A 186 5.47 23.82 1.37
CA VAL A 186 5.76 25.17 0.86
C VAL A 186 6.99 25.73 1.56
N ALA A 187 7.04 25.68 2.89
CA ALA A 187 8.18 26.19 3.66
C ALA A 187 9.49 25.47 3.31
N ALA A 188 9.47 24.14 3.14
CA ALA A 188 10.65 23.34 2.80
C ALA A 188 11.20 23.63 1.40
N THR A 189 10.31 23.98 0.45
CA THR A 189 10.63 24.13 -0.98
C THR A 189 10.92 25.58 -1.41
N ARG A 190 10.80 26.55 -0.50
CA ARG A 190 11.16 27.96 -0.76
C ARG A 190 12.59 28.08 -1.29
N GLY A 191 12.74 28.74 -2.43
CA GLY A 191 14.04 29.00 -3.07
C GLY A 191 14.60 27.84 -3.89
N ILE A 192 13.77 26.84 -4.24
CA ILE A 192 14.14 25.70 -5.12
C ILE A 192 13.37 25.78 -6.46
N GLU A 193 12.48 26.77 -6.61
CA GLU A 193 11.76 27.04 -7.85
C GLU A 193 12.76 27.35 -8.98
N GLY A 194 12.81 26.52 -10.02
CA GLY A 194 13.65 26.74 -11.21
C GLY A 194 14.56 25.57 -11.61
N ARG A 195 14.68 24.50 -10.81
CA ARG A 195 15.29 23.25 -11.28
C ARG A 195 14.22 22.40 -11.95
N ASP A 196 14.03 22.60 -13.25
CA ASP A 196 13.26 21.66 -14.05
C ASP A 196 13.82 20.26 -13.81
N ALA A 197 12.97 19.33 -13.36
CA ALA A 197 13.33 17.94 -13.43
C ALA A 197 13.53 17.63 -14.92
N ALA A 198 14.76 17.31 -15.31
CA ALA A 198 15.04 16.77 -16.63
C ALA A 198 14.10 15.57 -16.82
N VAL A 199 13.06 15.77 -17.62
CA VAL A 199 12.23 14.66 -18.09
C VAL A 199 13.16 13.87 -19.01
N PRO A 200 13.33 12.55 -18.82
CA PRO A 200 14.03 11.75 -19.80
C PRO A 200 13.42 12.08 -21.16
N ASP A 201 14.28 12.49 -22.09
CA ASP A 201 13.87 12.75 -23.46
C ASP A 201 13.08 11.53 -23.99
N LYS A 202 12.24 11.71 -25.00
CA LYS A 202 11.47 10.61 -25.59
C LYS A 202 12.43 9.51 -26.05
N GLU A 203 12.75 8.56 -25.18
CA GLU A 203 13.53 7.40 -25.54
C GLU A 203 12.76 6.67 -26.63
N LYS A 204 13.44 6.46 -27.76
CA LYS A 204 12.95 5.70 -28.91
C LYS A 204 12.23 4.47 -28.39
N ARG A 205 10.93 4.32 -28.70
CA ARG A 205 10.09 3.20 -28.26
C ARG A 205 10.84 1.88 -28.53
N PRO A 206 11.42 1.23 -27.50
CA PRO A 206 12.02 -0.07 -27.68
C PRO A 206 10.88 -1.08 -27.91
N ARG A 207 11.24 -2.30 -28.34
CA ARG A 207 10.30 -3.43 -28.44
C ARG A 207 9.41 -3.49 -27.19
N THR A 208 8.11 -3.67 -27.40
CA THR A 208 7.10 -3.60 -26.33
C THR A 208 7.35 -4.68 -25.27
N VAL A 209 7.67 -4.26 -24.03
CA VAL A 209 7.76 -5.13 -22.82
C VAL A 209 6.51 -6.00 -22.65
N TYR A 210 5.35 -5.52 -23.12
CA TYR A 210 4.09 -6.26 -23.16
C TYR A 210 4.11 -7.57 -23.96
N ARG A 211 5.12 -7.79 -24.82
CA ARG A 211 5.31 -9.04 -25.57
C ARG A 211 6.09 -10.11 -24.79
N ASP A 212 6.70 -9.75 -23.67
CA ASP A 212 7.36 -10.71 -22.78
C ASP A 212 6.31 -11.45 -21.95
N GLY A 213 5.76 -12.52 -22.52
CA GLY A 213 4.70 -13.31 -21.88
C GLY A 213 5.12 -13.91 -20.54
N ARG A 214 6.39 -14.28 -20.37
CA ARG A 214 6.89 -14.85 -19.10
C ARG A 214 6.93 -13.78 -18.01
N PHE A 215 7.44 -12.59 -18.32
CA PHE A 215 7.41 -11.48 -17.38
C PHE A 215 5.97 -11.05 -17.06
N MET A 216 5.08 -11.04 -18.04
CA MET A 216 3.66 -10.72 -17.82
C MET A 216 3.00 -11.70 -16.85
N VAL A 217 3.26 -13.00 -16.99
CA VAL A 217 2.77 -14.02 -16.05
C VAL A 217 3.26 -13.73 -14.63
N VAL A 218 4.55 -13.40 -14.46
CA VAL A 218 5.11 -13.05 -13.14
C VAL A 218 4.49 -11.76 -12.59
N ALA A 219 4.28 -10.74 -13.43
CA ALA A 219 3.65 -9.49 -13.01
C ALA A 219 2.18 -9.68 -12.56
N VAL A 220 1.41 -10.48 -13.30
CA VAL A 220 0.01 -10.81 -12.95
C VAL A 220 -0.04 -11.70 -11.71
N ALA A 221 0.82 -12.70 -11.59
CA ALA A 221 0.92 -13.54 -10.40
C ALA A 221 1.30 -12.72 -9.15
N ASN A 222 2.23 -11.77 -9.29
CA ASN A 222 2.56 -10.83 -8.23
C ASN A 222 1.35 -9.97 -7.82
N ALA A 223 0.55 -9.49 -8.77
CA ALA A 223 -0.69 -8.76 -8.48
C ALA A 223 -1.68 -9.62 -7.67
N ALA A 224 -1.81 -10.91 -8.00
CA ALA A 224 -2.63 -11.85 -7.24
C ALA A 224 -2.09 -12.08 -5.82
N LEU A 225 -0.78 -12.21 -5.66
CA LEU A 225 -0.16 -12.36 -4.34
C LEU A 225 -0.34 -11.09 -3.49
N LEU A 226 -0.27 -9.90 -4.08
CA LEU A 226 -0.52 -8.63 -3.39
C LEU A 226 -1.92 -8.51 -2.78
N LEU A 227 -2.88 -9.39 -3.12
CA LEU A 227 -4.22 -9.40 -2.50
C LEU A 227 -4.18 -9.56 -0.98
N HIS A 228 -3.07 -10.04 -0.41
CA HIS A 228 -2.83 -10.04 1.04
C HIS A 228 -2.97 -8.63 1.67
N ASP A 229 -2.64 -7.55 0.95
CA ASP A 229 -2.84 -6.17 1.42
C ASP A 229 -4.32 -5.84 1.58
N SER A 230 -5.14 -6.32 0.65
CA SER A 230 -6.60 -6.13 0.72
C SER A 230 -7.19 -6.97 1.86
N MET A 231 -6.61 -8.14 2.13
CA MET A 231 -6.98 -8.91 3.31
C MET A 231 -6.67 -8.12 4.59
N LEU A 232 -5.49 -7.50 4.67
CA LEU A 232 -5.07 -6.75 5.84
C LEU A 232 -5.91 -5.48 6.08
N PHE A 233 -6.09 -4.64 5.06
CA PHE A 233 -6.70 -3.31 5.23
C PHE A 233 -8.23 -3.29 5.08
N ILE A 234 -8.83 -4.33 4.50
CA ILE A 234 -10.28 -4.37 4.21
C ILE A 234 -10.93 -5.58 4.88
N LEU A 235 -10.44 -6.78 4.58
CA LEU A 235 -11.09 -8.00 5.07
C LEU A 235 -10.97 -8.13 6.59
N ILE A 236 -9.76 -8.01 7.15
CA ILE A 236 -9.52 -8.24 8.58
C ILE A 236 -10.34 -7.29 9.46
N PRO A 237 -10.37 -5.96 9.24
CA PRO A 237 -11.22 -5.07 10.03
C PRO A 237 -12.69 -5.49 9.99
N LEU A 238 -13.22 -5.81 8.81
CA LEU A 238 -14.60 -6.26 8.66
C LEU A 238 -14.84 -7.63 9.31
N TRP A 239 -13.88 -8.55 9.22
CA TRP A 239 -13.96 -9.88 9.80
C TRP A 239 -13.98 -9.84 11.33
N VAL A 240 -13.10 -9.01 11.92
CA VAL A 240 -13.03 -8.76 13.37
C VAL A 240 -14.40 -8.42 13.92
N VAL A 241 -15.14 -7.52 13.27
CA VAL A 241 -16.43 -7.09 13.82
C VAL A 241 -17.61 -7.93 13.33
N GLN A 242 -17.68 -8.30 12.04
CA GLN A 242 -18.85 -8.97 11.48
C GLN A 242 -18.86 -10.49 11.69
N ARG A 243 -17.68 -11.13 11.76
CA ARG A 243 -17.57 -12.59 11.88
C ARG A 243 -17.12 -13.01 13.28
N ALA A 244 -16.12 -12.33 13.84
CA ALA A 244 -15.61 -12.64 15.18
C ALA A 244 -16.36 -11.91 16.31
N GLY A 245 -17.20 -10.91 15.99
CA GLY A 245 -17.99 -10.17 16.99
C GLY A 245 -17.15 -9.37 17.98
N LEU A 246 -15.90 -9.02 17.62
CA LEU A 246 -14.97 -8.30 18.49
C LEU A 246 -15.07 -6.79 18.31
N SER A 247 -14.53 -6.05 19.29
CA SER A 247 -14.42 -4.59 19.24
C SER A 247 -13.64 -4.13 18.00
N PRO A 248 -14.09 -3.06 17.30
CA PRO A 248 -13.36 -2.46 16.17
C PRO A 248 -11.90 -2.12 16.52
N THR A 249 -11.64 -1.77 17.78
CA THR A 249 -10.30 -1.49 18.33
C THR A 249 -9.30 -2.61 18.05
N ALA A 250 -9.74 -3.88 18.07
CA ALA A 250 -8.87 -5.02 17.80
C ALA A 250 -8.28 -4.95 16.38
N SER A 251 -9.02 -4.42 15.39
CA SER A 251 -8.51 -4.25 14.03
C SER A 251 -7.33 -3.27 13.96
N SER A 252 -7.40 -2.13 14.66
CA SER A 252 -6.31 -1.16 14.71
C SER A 252 -5.08 -1.72 15.42
N VAL A 253 -5.27 -2.48 16.50
CA VAL A 253 -4.17 -3.18 17.19
C VAL A 253 -3.49 -4.21 16.28
N LEU A 254 -4.27 -4.96 15.49
CA LEU A 254 -3.73 -5.90 14.50
C LEU A 254 -2.94 -5.19 13.38
N LEU A 255 -3.41 -4.03 12.89
CA LEU A 255 -2.66 -3.22 11.91
C LEU A 255 -1.34 -2.68 12.51
N MET A 256 -1.34 -2.28 13.78
CA MET A 256 -0.10 -1.91 14.49
C MET A 256 0.85 -3.10 14.61
N LEU A 257 0.33 -4.29 14.94
CA LEU A 257 1.12 -5.52 15.03
C LEU A 257 1.80 -5.85 13.70
N ASN A 258 1.06 -5.77 12.59
CA ASN A 258 1.62 -5.92 11.24
C ASN A 258 2.77 -4.92 11.00
N THR A 259 2.54 -3.64 11.28
CA THR A 259 3.55 -2.60 11.03
C THR A 259 4.82 -2.82 11.86
N ALA A 260 4.66 -3.17 13.14
CA ALA A 260 5.76 -3.47 14.04
C ALA A 260 6.59 -4.67 13.55
N ILE A 261 5.92 -5.77 13.20
CA ILE A 261 6.59 -6.98 12.68
C ILE A 261 7.33 -6.65 11.38
N THR A 262 6.69 -5.98 10.42
CA THR A 262 7.31 -5.57 9.14
C THR A 262 8.59 -4.78 9.37
N VAL A 263 8.58 -3.76 10.23
CA VAL A 263 9.78 -2.97 10.55
C VAL A 263 10.88 -3.85 11.15
N LEU A 264 10.54 -4.79 12.03
CA LEU A 264 11.50 -5.66 12.69
C LEU A 264 12.11 -6.72 11.74
N ILE A 265 11.34 -7.29 10.83
CA ILE A 265 11.79 -8.45 10.04
C ILE A 265 12.29 -8.07 8.63
N GLN A 266 11.75 -7.04 7.99
CA GLN A 266 11.98 -6.76 6.56
C GLN A 266 13.47 -6.65 6.19
N VAL A 267 14.24 -5.93 7.00
CA VAL A 267 15.67 -5.67 6.73
C VAL A 267 16.50 -6.95 6.95
N ARG A 268 16.15 -7.72 7.99
CA ARG A 268 16.86 -8.97 8.32
C ARG A 268 16.61 -10.04 7.27
N LEU A 269 15.41 -10.07 6.71
CA LEU A 269 15.00 -11.06 5.71
C LEU A 269 15.52 -10.75 4.30
N ALA A 270 15.77 -9.47 3.96
CA ALA A 270 16.15 -9.04 2.62
C ALA A 270 17.36 -9.80 2.04
N LYS A 271 18.36 -10.13 2.87
CA LYS A 271 19.57 -10.84 2.43
C LYS A 271 19.30 -12.26 1.92
N TYR A 272 18.22 -12.91 2.34
CA TYR A 272 17.88 -14.28 1.94
C TYR A 272 17.17 -14.35 0.58
N GLY A 273 16.76 -13.20 0.03
CA GLY A 273 16.07 -13.11 -1.25
C GLY A 273 16.98 -13.10 -2.47
N LYS A 274 18.30 -13.01 -2.30
CA LYS A 274 19.24 -12.81 -3.41
C LYS A 274 19.23 -13.98 -4.40
N GLY A 275 19.18 -13.64 -5.69
CA GLY A 275 19.19 -14.59 -6.79
C GLY A 275 17.86 -15.36 -6.95
N PHE A 276 17.71 -16.04 -8.09
CA PHE A 276 16.49 -16.79 -8.40
C PHE A 276 16.13 -17.84 -7.34
N GLY A 277 17.11 -18.62 -6.87
CA GLY A 277 16.88 -19.66 -5.87
C GLY A 277 16.42 -19.11 -4.51
N GLY A 278 17.03 -18.00 -4.05
CA GLY A 278 16.64 -17.32 -2.82
C GLY A 278 15.24 -16.74 -2.92
N ALA A 279 14.98 -15.94 -3.95
CA ALA A 279 13.68 -15.33 -4.19
C ALA A 279 12.56 -16.39 -4.31
N MET A 280 12.83 -17.49 -5.02
CA MET A 280 11.82 -18.54 -5.21
C MET A 280 11.52 -19.33 -3.94
N ARG A 281 12.53 -19.52 -3.09
CA ARG A 281 12.35 -20.10 -1.75
C ARG A 281 11.51 -19.20 -0.87
N LEU A 282 11.78 -17.90 -0.85
CA LEU A 282 10.98 -16.94 -0.07
C LEU A 282 9.54 -16.88 -0.56
N LEU A 283 9.29 -16.94 -1.89
CA LEU A 283 7.91 -16.97 -2.41
C LEU A 283 7.13 -18.22 -1.98
N ARG A 284 7.79 -19.38 -1.91
CA ARG A 284 7.13 -20.61 -1.42
C ARG A 284 6.73 -20.45 0.04
N TRP A 285 7.65 -19.97 0.87
CA TRP A 285 7.37 -19.71 2.28
C TRP A 285 6.34 -18.60 2.48
N SER A 286 6.30 -17.58 1.61
CA SER A 286 5.26 -16.57 1.67
C SER A 286 3.89 -17.16 1.45
N VAL A 287 3.71 -18.02 0.44
CA VAL A 287 2.43 -18.67 0.16
C VAL A 287 2.02 -19.63 1.27
N VAL A 288 2.96 -20.38 1.86
CA VAL A 288 2.66 -21.20 3.05
C VAL A 288 2.14 -20.32 4.18
N ALA A 289 2.85 -19.23 4.50
CA ALA A 289 2.43 -18.33 5.57
C ALA A 289 1.07 -17.66 5.30
N LEU A 290 0.83 -17.18 4.08
CA LEU A 290 -0.46 -16.59 3.66
C LEU A 290 -1.60 -17.61 3.68
N ALA A 291 -1.32 -18.86 3.30
CA ALA A 291 -2.31 -19.91 3.34
C ALA A 291 -2.69 -20.26 4.78
N THR A 292 -1.70 -20.46 5.64
CA THR A 292 -1.92 -20.71 7.07
C THR A 292 -2.63 -19.52 7.74
N ALA A 293 -2.26 -18.28 7.41
CA ALA A 293 -2.96 -17.08 7.89
C ALA A 293 -4.45 -17.07 7.52
N SER A 294 -4.77 -17.48 6.29
CA SER A 294 -6.15 -17.59 5.81
C SER A 294 -6.95 -18.64 6.59
N LEU A 295 -6.32 -19.77 6.96
CA LEU A 295 -6.96 -20.78 7.80
C LEU A 295 -7.23 -20.26 9.22
N PHE A 296 -6.26 -19.59 9.85
CA PHE A 296 -6.43 -18.98 11.18
C PHE A 296 -7.54 -17.91 11.19
N LEU A 297 -7.59 -17.06 10.15
CA LEU A 297 -8.64 -16.07 9.99
C LEU A 297 -10.02 -16.73 9.85
N GLY A 298 -10.11 -17.80 9.07
CA GLY A 298 -11.33 -18.58 8.88
C GLY A 298 -11.84 -19.19 10.18
N SER A 299 -10.95 -19.80 10.95
CA SER A 299 -11.25 -20.37 12.28
C SER A 299 -11.68 -19.30 13.28
N ALA A 300 -11.15 -18.07 13.20
CA ALA A 300 -11.63 -16.98 14.04
C ALA A 300 -13.08 -16.55 13.72
N GLY A 301 -13.65 -17.01 12.60
CA GLY A 301 -15.05 -16.75 12.23
C GLY A 301 -16.05 -17.82 12.67
N SER A 302 -15.62 -18.93 13.29
CA SER A 302 -16.51 -20.04 13.66
C SER A 302 -17.17 -19.89 15.04
N GLY A 303 -16.86 -18.82 15.78
CA GLY A 303 -17.30 -18.63 17.16
C GLY A 303 -16.42 -19.37 18.17
N GLY A 304 -16.50 -18.96 19.44
CA GLY A 304 -15.70 -19.49 20.54
C GLY A 304 -15.40 -18.42 21.59
N ASP A 305 -14.59 -18.77 22.59
CA ASP A 305 -14.17 -17.84 23.63
C ASP A 305 -13.41 -16.65 23.05
N THR A 306 -13.67 -15.44 23.57
CA THR A 306 -13.05 -14.20 23.09
C THR A 306 -11.52 -14.28 23.01
N TRP A 307 -10.86 -14.89 24.01
CA TRP A 307 -9.41 -15.00 24.03
C TRP A 307 -8.88 -15.91 22.90
N VAL A 308 -9.62 -16.97 22.53
CA VAL A 308 -9.27 -17.85 21.42
C VAL A 308 -9.38 -17.08 20.10
N LEU A 309 -10.47 -16.32 19.90
CA LEU A 309 -10.65 -15.52 18.69
C LEU A 309 -9.54 -14.47 18.52
N VAL A 310 -9.17 -13.79 19.60
CA VAL A 310 -8.05 -12.83 19.61
C VAL A 310 -6.73 -13.52 19.27
N ALA A 311 -6.46 -14.69 19.87
CA ALA A 311 -5.23 -15.45 19.58
C ALA A 311 -5.16 -15.92 18.11
N LEU A 312 -6.27 -16.42 17.56
CA LEU A 312 -6.37 -16.83 16.15
C LEU A 312 -6.16 -15.65 15.20
N LEU A 313 -6.77 -14.50 15.48
CA LEU A 313 -6.60 -13.28 14.67
C LEU A 313 -5.17 -12.72 14.74
N ALA A 314 -4.57 -12.72 15.95
CA ALA A 314 -3.18 -12.33 16.11
C ALA A 314 -2.25 -13.27 15.33
N ALA A 315 -2.45 -14.58 15.42
CA ALA A 315 -1.70 -15.57 14.65
C ALA A 315 -1.88 -15.38 13.14
N ALA A 316 -3.11 -15.15 12.68
CA ALA A 316 -3.41 -14.85 11.28
C ALA A 316 -2.63 -13.63 10.78
N VAL A 317 -2.63 -12.53 11.54
CA VAL A 317 -1.94 -11.30 11.16
C VAL A 317 -0.42 -11.43 11.23
N VAL A 318 0.12 -12.14 12.22
CA VAL A 318 1.56 -12.45 12.28
C VAL A 318 2.00 -13.21 11.04
N LEU A 319 1.29 -14.29 10.69
CA LEU A 319 1.60 -15.12 9.53
C LEU A 319 1.39 -14.36 8.21
N LEU A 320 0.31 -13.58 8.10
CA LEU A 320 0.07 -12.71 6.95
C LEU A 320 1.23 -11.74 6.77
N THR A 321 1.69 -11.10 7.86
CA THR A 321 2.79 -10.13 7.83
C THR A 321 4.12 -10.79 7.44
N VAL A 322 4.40 -11.98 7.97
CA VAL A 322 5.58 -12.75 7.54
C VAL A 322 5.48 -13.08 6.05
N GLY A 323 4.32 -13.54 5.60
CA GLY A 323 4.05 -13.83 4.19
C GLY A 323 4.23 -12.61 3.28
N GLU A 324 3.65 -11.48 3.66
CA GLU A 324 3.79 -10.18 2.99
C GLU A 324 5.27 -9.80 2.81
N ASN A 325 6.07 -9.85 3.88
CA ASN A 325 7.47 -9.45 3.84
C ASN A 325 8.32 -10.37 2.96
N LEU A 326 8.10 -11.69 3.08
CA LEU A 326 8.77 -12.68 2.24
C LEU A 326 8.41 -12.49 0.76
N HIS A 327 7.13 -12.27 0.46
CA HIS A 327 6.64 -12.00 -0.88
C HIS A 327 7.22 -10.69 -1.43
N ALA A 328 7.23 -9.60 -0.65
CA ALA A 328 7.75 -8.32 -1.09
C ALA A 328 9.22 -8.41 -1.51
N ILE A 329 10.05 -9.11 -0.73
CA ILE A 329 11.46 -9.36 -1.07
C ILE A 329 11.57 -10.20 -2.35
N ALA A 330 10.82 -11.30 -2.43
CA ALA A 330 10.86 -12.21 -3.58
C ALA A 330 10.40 -11.52 -4.87
N GLY A 331 9.27 -10.81 -4.83
CA GLY A 331 8.69 -10.11 -5.97
C GLY A 331 9.62 -9.03 -6.52
N TRP A 332 10.24 -8.23 -5.63
CA TRP A 332 11.23 -7.23 -6.06
C TRP A 332 12.45 -7.87 -6.73
N GLU A 333 13.06 -8.89 -6.11
CA GLU A 333 14.23 -9.56 -6.70
C GLU A 333 13.89 -10.20 -8.05
N LEU A 334 12.78 -10.96 -8.14
CA LEU A 334 12.36 -11.59 -9.39
C LEU A 334 12.08 -10.56 -10.48
N SER A 335 11.42 -9.45 -10.15
CA SER A 335 11.17 -8.37 -11.11
C SER A 335 12.48 -7.82 -11.69
N PHE A 336 13.50 -7.65 -10.84
CA PHE A 336 14.80 -7.11 -11.25
C PHE A 336 15.61 -8.11 -12.08
N LEU A 337 15.63 -9.38 -11.67
CA LEU A 337 16.35 -10.45 -12.36
C LEU A 337 15.75 -10.75 -13.74
N LEU A 338 14.43 -10.70 -13.89
CA LEU A 338 13.75 -10.95 -15.16
C LEU A 338 13.79 -9.74 -16.11
N SER A 339 14.07 -8.54 -15.60
CA SER A 339 14.12 -7.32 -16.42
C SER A 339 15.39 -7.27 -17.28
N ALA A 340 15.22 -7.00 -18.58
CA ALA A 340 16.33 -6.65 -19.47
C ALA A 340 17.04 -5.37 -18.96
N PRO A 341 18.38 -5.34 -18.85
CA PRO A 341 19.12 -4.20 -18.30
C PRO A 341 18.78 -2.87 -18.98
N GLU A 342 18.59 -2.88 -20.30
CA GLU A 342 18.36 -1.70 -21.15
C GLU A 342 16.92 -1.17 -21.04
N GLN A 343 15.98 -1.97 -20.53
CA GLN A 343 14.55 -1.63 -20.44
C GLN A 343 14.00 -1.73 -19.02
N ARG A 344 14.88 -1.85 -18.02
CA ARG A 344 14.50 -2.14 -16.63
C ARG A 344 13.45 -1.18 -16.06
N ALA A 345 13.52 0.10 -16.39
CA ALA A 345 12.53 1.07 -15.94
C ALA A 345 11.11 0.74 -16.45
N GLN A 346 10.97 0.28 -17.70
CA GLN A 346 9.68 -0.10 -18.28
C GLN A 346 9.12 -1.38 -17.66
N TYR A 347 9.98 -2.38 -17.45
CA TYR A 347 9.62 -3.63 -16.77
C TYR A 347 9.15 -3.37 -15.32
N LEU A 348 9.89 -2.59 -14.54
CA LEU A 348 9.53 -2.26 -13.16
C LEU A 348 8.27 -1.37 -13.09
N SER A 349 8.07 -0.48 -14.07
CA SER A 349 6.81 0.27 -14.18
C SER A 349 5.63 -0.64 -14.45
N LEU A 350 5.77 -1.63 -15.34
CA LEU A 350 4.73 -2.63 -15.60
C LEU A 350 4.46 -3.49 -14.36
N PHE A 351 5.50 -3.94 -13.67
CA PHE A 351 5.37 -4.72 -12.43
C PHE A 351 4.61 -3.94 -11.33
N SER A 352 4.87 -2.64 -11.23
CA SER A 352 4.18 -1.74 -10.29
C SER A 352 2.69 -1.56 -10.60
N LEU A 353 2.24 -1.78 -11.85
CA LEU A 353 0.81 -1.80 -12.17
C LEU A 353 0.09 -2.97 -11.49
N GLY A 354 0.78 -4.04 -11.12
CA GLY A 354 0.20 -5.15 -10.37
C GLY A 354 -0.39 -4.72 -9.02
N TYR A 355 0.29 -3.82 -8.31
CA TYR A 355 -0.24 -3.21 -7.09
C TYR A 355 -1.51 -2.41 -7.34
N THR A 356 -1.56 -1.66 -8.44
CA THR A 356 -2.78 -0.93 -8.82
C THR A 356 -3.92 -1.89 -9.17
N GLY A 357 -3.62 -2.98 -9.88
CA GLY A 357 -4.60 -4.03 -10.18
C GLY A 357 -5.19 -4.64 -8.92
N GLN A 358 -4.36 -4.92 -7.91
CA GLN A 358 -4.82 -5.38 -6.60
C GLN A 358 -5.70 -4.35 -5.89
N LEU A 359 -5.36 -3.07 -5.92
CA LEU A 359 -6.20 -2.02 -5.32
C LEU A 359 -7.56 -1.85 -6.00
N ILE A 360 -7.68 -2.27 -7.27
CA ILE A 360 -8.94 -2.26 -8.01
C ILE A 360 -9.75 -3.53 -7.69
N VAL A 361 -9.16 -4.72 -7.84
CA VAL A 361 -9.89 -6.00 -7.70
C VAL A 361 -10.05 -6.43 -6.25
N GLY A 362 -9.04 -6.16 -5.41
CA GLY A 362 -8.96 -6.61 -4.04
C GLY A 362 -10.14 -6.19 -3.17
N PRO A 363 -10.53 -4.90 -3.10
CA PRO A 363 -11.65 -4.46 -2.28
C PRO A 363 -12.94 -5.23 -2.56
N VAL A 364 -13.40 -5.25 -3.82
CA VAL A 364 -14.63 -5.97 -4.20
C VAL A 364 -14.52 -7.47 -3.99
N LEU A 365 -13.37 -8.08 -4.26
CA LEU A 365 -13.15 -9.52 -4.02
C LEU A 365 -13.30 -9.84 -2.51
N MET A 366 -12.66 -9.04 -1.65
CA MET A 366 -12.73 -9.22 -0.20
C MET A 366 -14.14 -9.03 0.33
N THR A 367 -14.83 -7.98 -0.10
CA THR A 367 -16.13 -7.61 0.47
C THR A 367 -17.32 -8.36 -0.11
N SER A 368 -17.25 -8.78 -1.37
CA SER A 368 -18.39 -9.40 -2.08
C SER A 368 -18.26 -10.91 -2.24
N VAL A 369 -17.05 -11.47 -2.12
CA VAL A 369 -16.82 -12.93 -2.24
C VAL A 369 -16.29 -13.50 -0.94
N VAL A 370 -15.13 -13.02 -0.47
CA VAL A 370 -14.44 -13.66 0.66
C VAL A 370 -15.21 -13.49 1.97
N LEU A 371 -15.60 -12.25 2.28
CA LEU A 371 -16.32 -11.92 3.51
C LEU A 371 -17.69 -12.62 3.61
N PRO A 372 -18.56 -12.64 2.57
CA PRO A 372 -19.85 -13.32 2.65
C PRO A 372 -19.74 -14.85 2.66
N TRP A 373 -18.77 -15.43 1.96
CA TRP A 373 -18.60 -16.88 1.92
C TRP A 373 -17.88 -17.44 3.13
N GLY A 374 -17.16 -16.62 3.90
CA GLY A 374 -16.46 -17.07 5.09
C GLY A 374 -15.27 -17.97 4.75
N MET A 375 -15.17 -19.13 5.40
CA MET A 375 -14.06 -20.08 5.19
C MET A 375 -13.90 -20.53 3.73
N PRO A 376 -14.96 -20.92 2.99
CA PRO A 376 -14.86 -21.16 1.54
C PRO A 376 -14.22 -20.02 0.75
N GLY A 377 -14.55 -18.77 1.07
CA GLY A 377 -13.93 -17.60 0.43
C GLY A 377 -12.43 -17.49 0.72
N LEU A 378 -12.02 -17.83 1.93
CA LEU A 378 -10.60 -17.89 2.31
C LEU A 378 -9.87 -19.05 1.62
N LEU A 379 -10.52 -20.20 1.41
CA LEU A 379 -9.96 -21.29 0.62
C LEU A 379 -9.74 -20.87 -0.85
N VAL A 380 -10.62 -20.05 -1.42
CA VAL A 380 -10.39 -19.43 -2.74
C VAL A 380 -9.14 -18.55 -2.73
N MET A 381 -8.92 -17.76 -1.66
CA MET A 381 -7.70 -16.97 -1.53
C MET A 381 -6.43 -17.83 -1.45
N ILE A 382 -6.47 -18.93 -0.70
CA ILE A 382 -5.37 -19.91 -0.66
C ILE A 382 -5.07 -20.42 -2.06
N LEU A 383 -6.11 -20.83 -2.80
CA LEU A 383 -5.96 -21.31 -4.17
C LEU A 383 -5.33 -20.25 -5.08
N VAL A 384 -5.78 -18.99 -4.99
CA VAL A 384 -5.21 -17.87 -5.76
C VAL A 384 -3.72 -17.68 -5.46
N PHE A 385 -3.32 -17.69 -4.18
CA PHE A 385 -1.91 -17.55 -3.79
C PHE A 385 -1.05 -18.72 -4.28
N VAL A 386 -1.55 -19.95 -4.15
CA VAL A 386 -0.86 -21.16 -4.63
C VAL A 386 -0.70 -21.13 -6.14
N LEU A 387 -1.76 -20.84 -6.89
CA LEU A 387 -1.72 -20.76 -8.35
C LEU A 387 -0.76 -19.66 -8.83
N ALA A 388 -0.72 -18.52 -8.15
CA ALA A 388 0.22 -17.45 -8.46
C ALA A 388 1.69 -17.86 -8.23
N ALA A 389 2.00 -18.55 -7.12
CA ALA A 389 3.34 -19.09 -6.89
C ALA A 389 3.74 -20.17 -7.89
N VAL A 390 2.80 -21.04 -8.29
CA VAL A 390 3.04 -22.07 -9.32
C VAL A 390 3.28 -21.42 -10.67
N ALA A 391 2.45 -20.45 -11.08
CA ALA A 391 2.62 -19.72 -12.33
C ALA A 391 3.96 -18.99 -12.39
N THR A 392 4.35 -18.32 -11.30
CA THR A 392 5.68 -17.69 -11.17
C THR A 392 6.80 -18.71 -11.30
N SER A 393 6.68 -19.85 -10.62
CA SER A 393 7.68 -20.92 -10.67
C SER A 393 7.85 -21.47 -12.09
N ILE A 394 6.77 -21.65 -12.84
CA ILE A 394 6.80 -22.13 -14.23
C ILE A 394 7.46 -21.09 -15.14
N ALA A 395 7.09 -19.81 -14.99
CA ALA A 395 7.63 -18.73 -15.82
C ALA A 395 9.14 -18.53 -15.62
N VAL A 396 9.64 -18.70 -14.40
CA VAL A 396 11.06 -18.48 -14.04
C VAL A 396 12.00 -19.64 -14.45
N ARG A 397 11.50 -20.88 -14.54
CA ARG A 397 12.31 -22.07 -14.91
C ARG A 397 13.12 -21.91 -16.19
N GLY A 398 12.61 -21.15 -17.16
CA GLY A 398 13.27 -20.92 -18.44
C GLY A 398 14.32 -19.81 -18.45
N HIS A 399 14.57 -19.11 -17.34
CA HIS A 399 15.57 -18.03 -17.25
C HIS A 399 16.76 -18.38 -16.35
N SER A 400 16.56 -19.22 -15.34
CA SER A 400 17.66 -19.72 -14.51
C SER A 400 18.66 -20.54 -15.34
N ALA A 401 18.18 -21.38 -16.27
CA ALA A 401 19.02 -22.24 -17.10
C ALA A 401 19.88 -21.47 -18.13
N VAL A 402 19.37 -20.37 -18.68
CA VAL A 402 20.08 -19.57 -19.70
C VAL A 402 21.16 -18.71 -19.07
N ARG A 403 20.87 -18.10 -17.92
CA ARG A 403 21.82 -17.19 -17.25
C ARG A 403 22.91 -17.91 -16.46
N GLU A 404 22.62 -19.11 -15.92
CA GLU A 404 23.66 -19.97 -15.35
C GLU A 404 24.64 -20.49 -16.43
N ALA A 405 24.20 -20.60 -17.68
CA ALA A 405 25.08 -20.91 -18.82
C ALA A 405 25.93 -19.70 -19.22
N GLU A 406 25.38 -18.48 -19.22
CA GLU A 406 26.11 -17.24 -19.52
C GLU A 406 27.15 -16.86 -18.45
N VAL A 407 26.95 -17.22 -17.18
CA VAL A 407 27.93 -16.96 -16.09
C VAL A 407 29.04 -18.01 -16.06
N ARG A 408 28.84 -19.18 -16.69
CA ARG A 408 29.84 -20.26 -16.79
C ARG A 408 30.68 -20.21 -18.07
N ALA A 409 30.26 -19.43 -19.07
CA ALA A 409 31.02 -19.10 -20.27
C ALA A 409 31.86 -17.83 -20.03
#